data_AF-A0AAV2I2W3-F1
#
_entry.id   AF-A0AAV2I2W3-F1
#
_cell.length_a   1.000
_cell.length_b   1.000
_cell.length_c   1.000
_cell.angle_alpha   90.00
_cell.angle_beta   90.00
_cell.angle_gamma   90.00
#
_symmetry.space_group_name_H-M   'P 1'
#
loop_
_entity.id
_entity.type
_entity.pdbx_description
1 polymer ?
#
loop_
_entity_poly.entity_id
_entity_poly.type
_entity_poly.pdbx_seq_one_letter_code
_entity_poly.pdbx_strand_id
1 'polypeptide(L)'
;MSPPSVSTADGSGKSFDLQKYHISYNTGFMLEDPLTSLPPYFDQWHVLASSVPKLLIEKKVREAVSKLPVLDHEKLASYRQLRLAHLQLSYITAAYVWQNGDKDPPQVLPKSLAVPLYEISRKLGLQPVLCHTDLALANWKKKDLN
;
A
#
# COMPACT_ATOMS: atom_id res chain seq x y z
N MET A 1 17.24 -13.91 20.95
CA MET A 1 18.28 -12.89 21.15
C MET A 1 17.60 -11.53 21.11
N SER A 2 17.57 -10.80 22.22
CA SER A 2 17.05 -9.44 22.25
C SER A 2 17.95 -8.53 21.40
N PRO A 3 17.38 -7.56 20.65
CA PRO A 3 18.22 -6.62 19.92
C PRO A 3 19.04 -5.77 20.91
N PRO A 4 20.24 -5.33 20.53
CA PRO A 4 21.06 -4.48 21.38
C PRO A 4 20.32 -3.16 21.65
N SER A 5 20.25 -2.77 22.91
CA SER A 5 19.77 -1.45 23.33
C SER A 5 20.72 -0.39 22.77
N VAL A 6 20.33 0.23 21.65
CA VAL A 6 21.02 1.42 21.14
C VAL A 6 20.77 2.56 22.11
N SER A 7 21.70 2.75 23.05
CA SER A 7 21.78 3.93 23.89
C SER A 7 22.20 5.12 23.02
N THR A 8 21.22 5.90 22.57
CA THR A 8 21.45 7.23 22.01
C THR A 8 21.15 8.26 23.09
N ALA A 9 22.00 8.27 24.12
CA ALA A 9 22.05 9.40 25.03
C ALA A 9 22.85 10.52 24.36
N ASP A 10 22.15 11.35 23.60
CA ASP A 10 22.51 12.77 23.49
C ASP A 10 22.55 13.33 24.92
N GLY A 11 23.57 14.13 25.23
CA GLY A 11 23.81 14.73 26.56
C GLY A 11 22.68 15.61 27.13
N SER A 12 21.52 15.65 26.49
CA SER A 12 20.27 16.28 26.97
C SER A 12 19.31 15.32 27.70
N GLY A 13 19.63 14.02 27.83
CA GLY A 13 18.80 13.08 28.60
C GLY A 13 17.43 12.75 27.98
N LYS A 14 17.20 13.14 26.71
CA LYS A 14 15.99 12.78 25.96
C LYS A 14 16.27 11.54 25.09
N SER A 15 15.57 10.44 25.37
CA SER A 15 15.59 9.24 24.52
C SER A 15 14.93 9.55 23.17
N PHE A 16 15.61 9.21 22.07
CA PHE A 16 15.10 9.36 20.72
C PHE A 16 14.09 8.25 20.40
N ASP A 17 12.81 8.62 20.27
CA ASP A 17 11.71 7.69 19.98
C ASP A 17 11.51 7.52 18.47
N LEU A 18 12.02 6.41 17.92
CA LEU A 18 11.91 6.07 16.51
C LEU A 18 10.47 5.83 16.04
N GLN A 19 9.56 5.45 16.94
CA GLN A 19 8.19 5.11 16.58
C GLN A 19 7.42 6.33 16.07
N LYS A 20 7.77 7.53 16.56
CA LYS A 20 7.22 8.81 16.07
C LYS A 20 7.51 9.05 14.58
N TYR A 21 8.55 8.42 14.04
CA TYR A 21 8.95 8.51 12.64
C TYR A 21 8.58 7.25 11.84
N HIS A 22 7.80 6.33 12.43
CA HIS A 22 7.48 5.02 11.85
C HIS A 22 8.72 4.20 11.48
N ILE A 23 9.79 4.31 12.27
CA ILE A 23 11.01 3.54 12.10
C ILE A 23 11.03 2.44 13.17
N SER A 24 11.15 1.19 12.73
CA SER A 24 11.32 0.05 13.61
C SER A 24 12.78 -0.11 14.05
N TYR A 25 12.97 -0.52 15.30
CA TYR A 25 14.28 -0.95 15.82
C TYR A 25 14.75 -2.28 15.23
N ASN A 26 13.85 -3.12 14.71
CA ASN A 26 14.16 -4.45 14.17
C ASN A 26 14.31 -4.43 12.65
N THR A 27 13.47 -3.65 11.96
CA THR A 27 13.33 -3.68 10.49
C THR A 27 13.60 -2.33 9.83
N GLY A 28 14.00 -1.32 10.60
CA GLY A 28 14.26 0.03 10.09
C GLY A 28 13.01 0.64 9.47
N PHE A 29 13.10 1.07 8.21
CA PHE A 29 11.98 1.69 7.48
C PHE A 29 10.94 0.69 6.95
N MET A 30 11.24 -0.61 7.02
CA MET A 30 10.28 -1.64 6.60
C MET A 30 9.15 -1.75 7.62
N LEU A 31 7.92 -1.74 7.13
CA LEU A 31 6.73 -1.81 7.96
C LEU A 31 6.71 -3.15 8.70
N GLU A 32 6.64 -3.10 10.04
CA GLU A 32 6.51 -4.31 10.86
C GLU A 32 5.10 -4.89 10.76
N ASP A 33 5.06 -6.21 10.58
CA ASP A 33 3.86 -7.02 10.47
C ASP A 33 2.81 -6.39 9.54
N PRO A 34 3.15 -6.22 8.25
CA PRO A 34 2.22 -5.64 7.29
C PRO A 34 0.98 -6.53 7.19
N LEU A 35 -0.18 -5.88 7.02
CA LEU A 35 -1.42 -6.61 6.81
C LEU A 35 -1.40 -7.31 5.45
N THR A 36 -2.02 -8.49 5.39
CA THR A 36 -2.22 -9.25 4.16
C THR A 36 -3.66 -9.15 3.64
N SER A 37 -4.60 -8.73 4.50
CA SER A 37 -6.00 -8.49 4.17
C SER A 37 -6.52 -7.20 4.83
N LEU A 38 -7.50 -6.59 4.17
CA LEU A 38 -8.27 -5.47 4.71
C LEU A 38 -9.59 -6.00 5.32
N PRO A 39 -10.34 -5.18 6.07
CA PRO A 39 -11.69 -5.53 6.47
C PRO A 39 -12.57 -5.93 5.26
N PRO A 40 -13.56 -6.83 5.43
CA PRO A 40 -14.36 -7.38 4.32
C PRO A 40 -15.01 -6.35 3.39
N TYR A 41 -15.30 -5.15 3.91
CA TYR A 41 -15.81 -4.03 3.11
C TYR A 41 -14.92 -3.69 1.90
N PHE A 42 -13.60 -3.93 2.00
CA PHE A 42 -12.61 -3.63 0.97
C PHE A 42 -12.18 -4.85 0.13
N ASP A 43 -12.87 -5.98 0.25
CA ASP A 43 -12.48 -7.23 -0.42
C ASP A 43 -12.35 -7.08 -1.94
N GLN A 44 -13.12 -6.19 -2.55
CA GLN A 44 -13.05 -5.95 -4.00
C GLN A 44 -11.69 -5.40 -4.45
N TRP A 45 -11.03 -4.58 -3.62
CA TRP A 45 -9.65 -4.14 -3.90
C TRP A 45 -8.68 -5.32 -3.81
N HIS A 46 -8.82 -6.16 -2.77
CA HIS A 46 -7.96 -7.32 -2.58
C HIS A 46 -8.10 -8.35 -3.72
N VAL A 47 -9.34 -8.68 -4.09
CA VAL A 47 -9.66 -9.63 -5.17
C VAL A 47 -9.12 -9.12 -6.50
N LEU A 48 -9.32 -7.83 -6.81
CA LEU A 48 -8.83 -7.24 -8.04
C LEU A 48 -7.30 -7.22 -8.07
N ALA A 49 -6.64 -6.73 -7.01
CA ALA A 49 -5.18 -6.70 -6.90
C ALA A 49 -4.57 -8.09 -7.07
N SER A 50 -5.13 -9.11 -6.44
CA SER A 50 -4.67 -10.50 -6.56
C SER A 50 -4.88 -11.09 -7.96
N SER A 51 -5.86 -10.58 -8.70
CA SER A 51 -6.18 -11.02 -10.07
C SER A 51 -5.41 -10.27 -11.16
N VAL A 52 -4.72 -9.17 -10.83
CA VAL A 52 -4.00 -8.32 -11.79
C VAL A 52 -3.08 -9.12 -12.73
N PRO A 53 -2.21 -10.05 -12.27
CA PRO A 53 -1.32 -10.78 -13.16
C PRO A 53 -2.06 -11.52 -14.28
N LYS A 54 -3.16 -12.20 -13.93
CA LYS A 54 -4.01 -12.91 -14.89
C LYS A 54 -4.71 -11.92 -15.83
N LEU A 55 -5.28 -10.85 -15.29
CA LEU A 55 -6.01 -9.84 -16.08
C LEU A 55 -5.09 -9.06 -17.04
N LEU A 56 -3.82 -8.88 -16.71
CA LEU A 56 -2.83 -8.26 -17.60
C LEU A 56 -2.53 -9.13 -18.82
N ILE A 57 -2.44 -10.46 -18.64
CA ILE A 57 -2.28 -11.43 -19.73
C ILE A 57 -3.53 -11.40 -20.63
N GLU A 58 -4.73 -11.38 -20.03
CA GLU A 58 -6.00 -11.35 -20.75
C GLU A 58 -6.39 -9.97 -21.31
N LYS A 59 -5.64 -8.91 -21.00
CA LYS A 59 -5.95 -7.50 -21.34
C LYS A 59 -7.32 -7.02 -20.81
N LYS A 60 -7.70 -7.48 -19.62
CA LYS A 60 -9.01 -7.20 -18.99
C LYS A 60 -8.95 -6.35 -17.71
N VAL A 61 -7.79 -5.79 -17.35
CA VAL A 61 -7.67 -4.91 -16.17
C VAL A 61 -8.59 -3.69 -16.29
N ARG A 62 -8.60 -3.03 -17.45
CA ARG A 62 -9.46 -1.86 -17.68
C ARG A 62 -10.96 -2.18 -17.54
N GLU A 63 -11.38 -3.33 -18.06
CA GLU A 63 -12.75 -3.84 -17.90
C GLU A 63 -13.08 -4.14 -16.43
N ALA A 64 -12.18 -4.81 -15.71
CA ALA A 64 -12.39 -5.13 -14.30
C ALA A 64 -12.48 -3.87 -13.42
N VAL A 65 -11.63 -2.87 -13.68
CA VAL A 65 -11.68 -1.57 -12.98
C VAL A 65 -12.99 -0.82 -13.28
N SER A 66 -13.56 -0.93 -14.48
CA SER A 66 -14.84 -0.28 -14.81
C SER A 66 -16.01 -0.78 -13.96
N LYS A 67 -15.91 -2.00 -13.43
CA LYS A 67 -16.91 -2.64 -12.55
C LYS A 67 -16.63 -2.38 -11.06
N LEU A 68 -15.50 -1.76 -10.73
CA LEU A 68 -15.12 -1.49 -9.35
C LEU A 68 -15.93 -0.30 -8.81
N PRO A 69 -16.68 -0.45 -7.71
CA PRO A 69 -17.40 0.66 -7.12
C PRO A 69 -16.44 1.61 -6.40
N VAL A 70 -16.91 2.83 -6.14
CA VAL A 70 -16.20 3.77 -5.27
C VAL A 70 -16.43 3.31 -3.83
N LEU A 71 -15.37 2.81 -3.17
CA LEU A 71 -15.42 2.45 -1.77
C LEU A 71 -15.02 3.64 -0.89
N ASP A 72 -15.66 3.72 0.28
CA ASP A 72 -15.40 4.77 1.26
C ASP A 72 -14.10 4.49 2.02
N HIS A 73 -13.09 5.32 1.75
CA HIS A 73 -11.75 5.23 2.35
C HIS A 73 -11.71 5.69 3.81
N GLU A 74 -12.72 6.41 4.30
CA GLU A 74 -12.81 6.83 5.71
C GLU A 74 -13.00 5.65 6.67
N LYS A 75 -13.41 4.48 6.16
CA LYS A 75 -13.54 3.24 6.94
C LYS A 75 -12.21 2.55 7.25
N LEU A 76 -11.09 3.04 6.71
CA LEU A 76 -9.75 2.56 7.06
C LEU A 76 -9.32 3.19 8.39
N ALA A 77 -9.13 2.37 9.42
CA ALA A 77 -8.97 2.82 10.79
C ALA A 77 -7.51 2.87 11.28
N SER A 78 -6.57 2.24 10.57
CA SER A 78 -5.18 2.13 11.04
C SER A 78 -4.15 2.45 9.97
N TYR A 79 -2.95 2.85 10.41
CA TYR A 79 -1.82 3.08 9.53
C TYR A 79 -1.49 1.87 8.65
N ARG A 80 -1.52 0.65 9.21
CA ARG A 80 -1.28 -0.58 8.44
C ARG A 80 -2.38 -0.84 7.40
N GLN A 81 -3.64 -0.52 7.72
CA GLN A 81 -4.75 -0.61 6.74
C GLN A 81 -4.56 0.40 5.61
N LEU A 82 -4.20 1.64 5.93
CA LEU A 82 -3.89 2.67 4.92
C LEU A 82 -2.73 2.23 4.02
N ARG A 83 -1.65 1.68 4.59
CA ARG A 83 -0.49 1.17 3.82
C ARG A 83 -0.87 0.02 2.88
N LEU A 84 -1.67 -0.95 3.34
CA LEU A 84 -2.13 -2.04 2.48
C LEU A 84 -3.09 -1.55 1.39
N ALA A 85 -4.02 -0.65 1.73
CA ALA A 85 -4.95 -0.07 0.76
C ALA A 85 -4.20 0.75 -0.31
N HIS A 86 -3.19 1.54 0.09
CA HIS A 86 -2.32 2.26 -0.83
C HIS A 86 -1.59 1.32 -1.78
N LEU A 87 -0.97 0.25 -1.26
CA LEU A 87 -0.31 -0.79 -2.07
C LEU A 87 -1.28 -1.40 -3.09
N GLN A 88 -2.47 -1.84 -2.66
CA GLN A 88 -3.43 -2.48 -3.55
C GLN A 88 -3.92 -1.52 -4.64
N LEU A 89 -4.36 -0.31 -4.27
CA LEU A 89 -4.89 0.67 -5.20
C LEU A 89 -3.84 1.20 -6.17
N SER A 90 -2.63 1.48 -5.70
CA SER A 90 -1.53 1.94 -6.55
C SER A 90 -1.07 0.85 -7.53
N TYR A 91 -1.05 -0.42 -7.08
CA TYR A 91 -0.76 -1.56 -7.95
C TYR A 91 -1.82 -1.76 -9.03
N ILE A 92 -3.11 -1.70 -8.67
CA ILE A 92 -4.22 -1.76 -9.64
C ILE A 92 -4.15 -0.58 -10.61
N THR A 93 -3.84 0.62 -10.12
CA THR A 93 -3.71 1.84 -10.93
C THR A 93 -2.57 1.72 -11.94
N ALA A 94 -1.40 1.24 -11.52
CA ALA A 94 -0.28 0.98 -12.42
C ALA A 94 -0.67 -0.03 -13.51
N ALA A 95 -1.35 -1.12 -13.14
CA ALA A 95 -1.83 -2.12 -14.09
C ALA A 95 -2.90 -1.57 -15.05
N TYR A 96 -3.78 -0.69 -14.57
CA TYR A 96 -4.82 -0.05 -15.38
C TYR A 96 -4.22 0.85 -16.47
N VAL A 97 -3.30 1.74 -16.06
CA VAL A 97 -2.64 2.69 -16.97
C VAL A 97 -1.80 1.94 -18.00
N TRP A 98 -0.94 1.04 -17.52
CA TRP A 98 0.10 0.41 -18.34
C TRP A 98 -0.28 -0.96 -18.91
N GLN A 99 -1.56 -1.35 -18.88
CA GLN A 99 -2.03 -2.63 -19.41
C GLN A 99 -1.48 -2.92 -20.83
N ASN A 100 -1.40 -1.90 -21.67
CA ASN A 100 -0.98 -1.99 -23.06
C ASN A 100 0.43 -1.45 -23.29
N GLY A 101 1.23 -1.29 -22.23
CA GLY A 101 2.51 -0.59 -22.29
C GLY A 101 2.32 0.89 -22.62
N ASP A 102 3.18 1.42 -23.48
CA ASP A 102 3.15 2.79 -23.99
C ASP A 102 2.05 3.06 -25.03
N LYS A 103 1.31 2.03 -25.46
CA LYS A 103 0.23 2.15 -26.42
C LYS A 103 -1.06 2.60 -25.75
N ASP A 104 -1.52 3.80 -26.11
CA ASP A 104 -2.80 4.37 -25.66
C ASP A 104 -3.00 4.29 -24.13
N PRO A 105 -2.12 4.95 -23.34
CA PRO A 105 -2.31 5.03 -21.90
C PRO A 105 -3.50 5.94 -21.58
N PRO A 106 -4.44 5.51 -20.71
CA PRO A 106 -5.59 6.30 -20.34
C PRO A 106 -5.11 7.56 -19.59
N GLN A 107 -5.62 8.71 -20.01
CA GLN A 107 -5.29 10.02 -19.41
C GLN A 107 -6.17 10.36 -18.20
N VAL A 108 -7.19 9.54 -17.94
CA VAL A 108 -8.15 9.74 -16.87
C VAL A 108 -8.30 8.45 -16.09
N LEU A 109 -8.13 8.52 -14.77
CA LEU A 109 -8.40 7.40 -13.87
C LEU A 109 -9.89 7.38 -13.49
N PRO A 110 -10.53 6.20 -13.47
CA PRO A 110 -11.87 6.04 -12.94
C PRO A 110 -11.95 6.50 -11.48
N LYS A 111 -13.07 7.13 -11.10
CA LYS A 111 -13.28 7.66 -9.73
C LYS A 111 -13.09 6.60 -8.65
N SER A 112 -13.41 5.33 -8.95
CA SER A 112 -13.25 4.19 -8.04
C SER A 112 -11.80 3.90 -7.64
N LEU A 113 -10.82 4.35 -8.44
CA LEU A 113 -9.41 4.34 -8.07
C LEU A 113 -8.93 5.72 -7.64
N ALA A 114 -9.24 6.75 -8.43
CA ALA A 114 -8.66 8.08 -8.28
C ALA A 114 -8.95 8.70 -6.92
N VAL A 115 -10.22 8.65 -6.46
CA VAL A 115 -10.65 9.26 -5.20
C VAL A 115 -10.00 8.57 -3.99
N PRO A 116 -10.20 7.24 -3.77
CA PRO A 116 -9.63 6.61 -2.58
C PRO A 116 -8.10 6.62 -2.61
N LEU A 117 -7.45 6.44 -3.77
CA LEU A 117 -5.99 6.48 -3.84
C LEU A 117 -5.46 7.86 -3.44
N TYR A 118 -5.99 8.94 -4.01
CA TYR A 118 -5.57 10.30 -3.67
C TYR A 118 -5.72 10.59 -2.17
N GLU A 119 -6.88 10.27 -1.61
CA GLU A 119 -7.20 10.55 -0.21
C GLU A 119 -6.31 9.75 0.76
N ILE A 120 -6.07 8.47 0.46
CA ILE A 120 -5.16 7.62 1.25
C ILE A 120 -3.71 8.11 1.13
N SER A 121 -3.26 8.45 -0.08
CA SER A 121 -1.92 9.02 -0.30
C SER A 121 -1.74 10.32 0.50
N ARG A 122 -2.75 11.19 0.51
CA ARG A 122 -2.74 12.43 1.31
C ARG A 122 -2.62 12.13 2.81
N LYS A 123 -3.38 11.16 3.34
CA LYS A 123 -3.29 10.74 4.76
C LYS A 123 -1.93 10.15 5.13
N LEU A 124 -1.27 9.47 4.19
CA LEU A 124 0.04 8.86 4.38
C LEU A 124 1.22 9.82 4.11
N GLY A 125 0.99 10.99 3.53
CA GLY A 125 2.06 11.86 3.03
C GLY A 125 2.82 11.27 1.83
N LEU A 126 2.15 10.41 1.05
CA LEU A 126 2.70 9.78 -0.15
C LEU A 126 2.10 10.39 -1.42
N GLN A 127 2.72 10.10 -2.55
CA GLN A 127 2.15 10.39 -3.87
C GLN A 127 1.17 9.28 -4.28
N PRO A 128 0.10 9.59 -5.02
CA PRO A 128 -0.88 8.60 -5.51
C PRO A 128 -0.36 7.80 -6.71
N VAL A 129 0.80 7.17 -6.52
CA VAL A 129 1.49 6.33 -7.48
C VAL A 129 2.14 5.16 -6.75
N LEU A 130 2.30 4.05 -7.45
CA LEU A 130 2.99 2.88 -6.91
C LEU A 130 4.46 3.24 -6.66
N CYS A 131 4.91 3.14 -5.41
CA CYS A 131 6.25 3.58 -5.03
C CYS A 131 6.99 2.56 -4.16
N HIS A 132 8.25 2.87 -3.83
CA HIS A 132 9.12 1.95 -3.08
C HIS A 132 8.55 1.59 -1.69
N THR A 133 7.87 2.54 -1.04
CA THR A 133 7.24 2.29 0.27
C THR A 133 6.13 1.25 0.19
N ASP A 134 5.54 1.03 -0.98
CA ASP A 134 4.53 0.01 -1.21
C ASP A 134 5.18 -1.34 -1.53
N LEU A 135 5.96 -1.37 -2.61
CA LEU A 135 6.47 -2.60 -3.20
C LEU A 135 7.55 -3.30 -2.38
N ALA A 136 8.39 -2.54 -1.68
CA ALA A 136 9.52 -3.10 -0.93
C ALA A 136 9.26 -3.07 0.58
N LEU A 137 8.77 -1.93 1.10
CA LEU A 137 8.71 -1.73 2.54
C LEU A 137 7.42 -2.25 3.19
N ALA A 138 6.36 -2.51 2.41
CA ALA A 138 5.07 -3.00 2.94
C ALA A 138 4.60 -4.33 2.33
N ASN A 139 5.11 -4.73 1.16
CA ASN A 139 4.66 -5.93 0.47
C ASN A 139 5.49 -7.18 0.82
N TRP A 140 5.47 -7.60 2.08
CA TRP A 140 6.17 -8.79 2.53
C TRP A 140 5.36 -9.56 3.55
N LYS A 141 5.69 -10.84 3.74
CA LYS A 141 5.21 -11.64 4.88
C LYS A 141 6.25 -12.69 5.20
N LYS A 142 6.37 -13.06 6.48
CA LYS A 142 7.14 -14.26 6.84
C LYS A 142 6.41 -15.49 6.29
N LYS A 143 7.18 -16.43 5.73
CA LYS A 143 6.63 -17.71 5.26
C LYS A 143 6.21 -18.58 6.45
N ASP A 144 7.09 -18.64 7.45
CA ASP A 144 6.90 -19.37 8.70
C ASP A 144 7.03 -18.38 9.87
N LEU A 145 6.14 -18.46 10.85
CA LEU A 145 6.09 -17.56 12.02
C LEU A 145 6.94 -18.06 13.21
N ASN A 146 7.82 -19.04 12.97
CA ASN A 146 8.55 -19.78 13.99
C ASN A 146 9.97 -19.27 14.19
#